data_AF-A0A1E5RBI9-F1
#
_entry.id   AF-A0A1E5RBI9-F1
#
_cell.length_a   1.000
_cell.length_b   1.000
_cell.length_c   1.000
_cell.angle_alpha   90.00
_cell.angle_beta   90.00
_cell.angle_gamma   90.00
#
_symmetry.space_group_name_H-M   'P 1'
#
loop_
_entity.id
_entity.type
_entity.pdbx_description
1 polymer ?
#
loop_
_entity_poly.entity_id
_entity_poly.type
_entity_poly.pdbx_seq_one_letter_code
_entity_poly.pdbx_strand_id
1 'polypeptide(L)'
;MSVILHLRGETKPKEARAALTPTTVQKLISQGFTIYVEESEQSTFNINEYKKAGAKIVPFGSWKTAPLDRIIIGLKEMPETDTFPLVHEHIQFAHCYKNQAGWQGVLQRFIDGRGTLYDLEFLVNDQGRRVAAFGFYAGFAGAAVGLKDWAFKQYSSDNKDLPGLSPYPNEKALIKDVSKDYKKALKYTKGRTPKVLIIGAKGRCGSGAVDCLTKIGVPQENILKWDIDETKKGGPFKEIADADIFINCIYLSKPIAPFINYDLLNQDDRKLRTVVDVSADTTNPHNPVPIYSIATVFDEPTVLVPTTKGPKLSVVSIDHLPSLLPREASEFFAADLLPSLLSLPQRNTAPVWTRAKALFEKHCARVTRSSKL
;
A
#
# COMPACT_ATOMS: atom_id res chain seq x y z
N MET A 1 -0.63 30.66 -16.12
CA MET A 1 0.44 30.61 -15.11
C MET A 1 0.99 29.19 -15.09
N SER A 2 2.32 29.02 -15.07
CA SER A 2 2.96 27.70 -14.91
C SER A 2 2.72 27.19 -13.49
N VAL A 3 2.41 25.90 -13.33
CA VAL A 3 2.21 25.28 -12.01
C VAL A 3 3.57 24.94 -11.40
N ILE A 4 3.74 25.25 -10.11
CA ILE A 4 4.95 24.90 -9.35
C ILE A 4 4.60 23.78 -8.37
N LEU A 5 5.23 22.61 -8.54
CA LEU A 5 5.16 21.52 -7.56
C LEU A 5 6.42 21.51 -6.71
N HIS A 6 6.25 21.20 -5.43
CA HIS A 6 7.34 21.00 -4.48
C HIS A 6 7.19 19.62 -3.84
N LEU A 7 8.02 18.66 -4.27
CA LEU A 7 8.08 17.33 -3.67
C LEU A 7 8.79 17.42 -2.32
N ARG A 8 8.01 17.34 -1.23
CA ARG A 8 8.57 17.30 0.12
C ARG A 8 9.24 15.95 0.38
N GLY A 9 10.29 15.94 1.20
CA GLY A 9 10.85 14.71 1.73
C GLY A 9 9.87 14.02 2.68
N GLU A 10 9.86 12.69 2.68
CA GLU A 10 9.08 11.92 3.65
C GLU A 10 9.75 11.95 5.03
N THR A 11 8.92 11.98 6.07
CA THR A 11 9.35 11.94 7.49
C THR A 11 8.88 10.68 8.21
N LYS A 12 7.88 9.97 7.65
CA LYS A 12 7.41 8.72 8.21
C LYS A 12 8.55 7.70 8.20
N PRO A 13 8.90 7.08 9.34
CA PRO A 13 9.99 6.11 9.38
C PRO A 13 9.79 4.99 8.37
N LYS A 14 10.88 4.62 7.67
CA LYS A 14 10.91 3.55 6.65
C LYS A 14 10.00 3.80 5.43
N GLU A 15 9.50 5.02 5.21
CA GLU A 15 8.81 5.39 3.98
C GLU A 15 9.81 5.80 2.89
N ALA A 16 10.23 4.82 2.07
CA ALA A 16 11.21 5.05 1.01
C ALA A 16 10.59 5.41 -0.35
N ARG A 17 9.25 5.42 -0.46
CA ARG A 17 8.54 5.79 -1.70
C ARG A 17 8.50 7.29 -1.89
N ALA A 18 8.17 7.72 -3.11
CA ALA A 18 7.96 9.12 -3.45
C ALA A 18 6.68 9.30 -4.28
N ALA A 19 5.98 10.42 -4.08
CA ALA A 19 4.76 10.74 -4.84
C ALA A 19 5.04 11.11 -6.30
N LEU A 20 6.24 11.64 -6.56
CA LEU A 20 6.78 11.84 -7.91
C LEU A 20 8.07 11.06 -8.03
N THR A 21 8.34 10.53 -9.21
CA THR A 21 9.58 9.85 -9.58
C THR A 21 10.39 10.70 -10.55
N PRO A 22 11.70 10.45 -10.74
CA PRO A 22 12.49 11.15 -11.75
C PRO A 22 11.83 11.11 -13.15
N THR A 23 11.24 9.97 -13.51
CA THR A 23 10.51 9.77 -14.77
C THR A 23 9.30 10.71 -14.91
N THR A 24 8.48 10.81 -13.86
CA THR A 24 7.28 11.67 -13.88
C THR A 24 7.62 13.14 -13.74
N VAL A 25 8.68 13.49 -13.00
CA VAL A 25 9.24 14.83 -12.95
C VAL A 25 9.65 15.32 -14.34
N GLN A 26 10.40 14.51 -15.09
CA GLN A 26 10.80 14.87 -16.46
C GLN A 26 9.58 15.13 -17.36
N LYS A 27 8.55 14.28 -17.26
CA LYS A 27 7.29 14.45 -18.01
C LYS A 27 6.52 15.70 -17.61
N LEU A 28 6.50 16.07 -16.33
CA LEU A 28 5.83 17.30 -15.88
C LEU A 28 6.59 18.55 -16.35
N ILE A 29 7.92 18.54 -16.27
CA ILE A 29 8.76 19.65 -16.76
C ILE A 29 8.57 19.85 -18.27
N SER A 30 8.47 18.78 -19.06
CA SER A 30 8.20 18.90 -20.51
C SER A 30 6.81 19.47 -20.83
N GLN A 31 5.89 19.47 -19.85
CA GLN A 31 4.58 20.10 -19.93
C GLN A 31 4.54 21.50 -19.28
N GLY A 32 5.71 22.09 -19.01
CA GLY A 32 5.85 23.45 -18.53
C GLY A 32 5.69 23.64 -17.02
N PHE A 33 5.75 22.57 -16.22
CA PHE A 33 5.79 22.68 -14.76
C PHE A 33 7.18 23.08 -14.26
N THR A 34 7.22 23.84 -13.16
CA THR A 34 8.45 23.99 -12.36
C THR A 34 8.41 23.00 -11.20
N ILE A 35 9.43 22.16 -11.07
CA ILE A 35 9.47 21.14 -10.02
C ILE A 35 10.63 21.41 -9.07
N TYR A 36 10.32 21.52 -7.78
CA TYR A 36 11.29 21.48 -6.68
C TYR A 36 11.26 20.10 -6.03
N VAL A 37 12.43 19.58 -5.68
CA VAL A 37 12.57 18.30 -4.97
C VAL A 37 13.47 18.49 -3.78
N GLU A 38 12.98 18.11 -2.60
CA GLU A 38 13.79 18.12 -1.39
C GLU A 38 14.81 16.97 -1.40
N GLU A 39 16.00 17.23 -0.85
CA GLU A 39 16.93 16.18 -0.45
C GLU A 39 16.25 15.25 0.56
N SER A 40 16.32 13.93 0.35
CA SER A 40 15.70 12.94 1.25
C SER A 40 16.57 11.70 1.33
N GLU A 41 17.16 11.46 2.49
CA GLU A 41 18.05 10.30 2.72
C GLU A 41 17.29 8.97 2.75
N GLN A 42 16.01 8.98 3.15
CA GLN A 42 15.18 7.77 3.20
C GLN A 42 14.59 7.35 1.85
N SER A 43 14.57 8.24 0.85
CA SER A 43 14.04 7.95 -0.48
C SER A 43 14.86 6.88 -1.20
N THR A 44 14.19 5.94 -1.86
CA THR A 44 14.84 4.95 -2.76
C THR A 44 15.41 5.58 -4.03
N PHE A 45 14.99 6.81 -4.36
CA PHE A 45 15.50 7.58 -5.48
C PHE A 45 16.65 8.46 -5.03
N ASN A 46 17.79 8.32 -5.71
CA ASN A 46 18.94 9.17 -5.48
C ASN A 46 18.63 10.59 -5.99
N ILE A 47 19.01 11.61 -5.22
CA ILE A 47 18.72 13.01 -5.57
C ILE A 47 19.27 13.43 -6.95
N ASN A 48 20.38 12.81 -7.39
CA ASN A 48 20.96 13.07 -8.70
C ASN A 48 20.06 12.60 -9.85
N GLU A 49 19.16 11.64 -9.64
CA GLU A 49 18.17 11.24 -10.65
C GLU A 49 17.19 12.38 -10.90
N TYR A 50 16.70 13.04 -9.85
CA TYR A 50 15.83 14.22 -9.97
C TYR A 50 16.56 15.41 -10.61
N LYS A 51 17.83 15.63 -10.23
CA LYS A 51 18.65 16.69 -10.86
C LYS A 51 18.78 16.46 -12.36
N LYS A 52 19.06 15.23 -12.79
CA LYS A 52 19.12 14.85 -14.22
C LYS A 52 17.77 14.98 -14.92
N ALA A 53 16.67 14.75 -14.21
CA ALA A 53 15.31 14.95 -14.73
C ALA A 53 14.93 16.43 -14.88
N GLY A 54 15.75 17.36 -14.37
CA GLY A 54 15.55 18.81 -14.49
C GLY A 54 14.93 19.47 -13.25
N ALA A 55 14.76 18.74 -12.14
CA ALA A 55 14.24 19.32 -10.91
C ALA A 55 15.22 20.31 -10.25
N LYS A 56 14.67 21.32 -9.58
CA LYS A 56 15.41 22.20 -8.69
C LYS A 56 15.55 21.54 -7.32
N ILE A 57 16.77 21.17 -6.96
CA ILE A 57 17.05 20.52 -5.68
C ILE A 57 17.09 21.55 -4.57
N VAL A 58 16.43 21.26 -3.44
CA VAL A 58 16.34 22.14 -2.27
C VAL A 58 16.52 21.36 -0.97
N PRO A 59 16.89 22.02 0.16
CA PRO A 59 17.06 21.33 1.43
C PRO A 59 15.78 20.64 1.92
N PHE A 60 15.96 19.55 2.66
CA PHE A 60 14.88 18.86 3.37
C PHE A 60 14.09 19.82 4.28
N GLY A 61 12.76 19.74 4.24
CA GLY A 61 11.85 20.57 5.03
C GLY A 61 11.69 22.02 4.56
N SER A 62 12.37 22.43 3.47
CA SER A 62 12.26 23.78 2.90
C SER A 62 10.86 24.14 2.42
N TRP A 63 9.96 23.16 2.23
CA TRP A 63 8.56 23.40 1.89
C TRP A 63 7.85 24.29 2.92
N LYS A 64 8.23 24.24 4.20
CA LYS A 64 7.60 25.00 5.30
C LYS A 64 7.71 26.52 5.11
N THR A 65 8.75 26.99 4.43
CA THR A 65 9.00 28.42 4.14
C THR A 65 8.93 28.74 2.65
N ALA A 66 8.47 27.79 1.82
CA ALA A 66 8.36 28.00 0.39
C ALA A 66 7.27 29.05 0.06
N PRO A 67 7.41 29.78 -1.06
CA PRO A 67 6.37 30.67 -1.57
C PRO A 67 4.98 29.99 -1.64
N LEU A 68 3.92 30.77 -1.35
CA LEU A 68 2.54 30.27 -1.22
C LEU A 68 1.95 29.71 -2.51
N ASP A 69 2.50 30.09 -3.66
CA ASP A 69 2.09 29.61 -4.98
C ASP A 69 2.60 28.19 -5.31
N ARG A 70 3.46 27.61 -4.46
CA ARG A 70 3.87 26.21 -4.58
C ARG A 70 2.80 25.27 -4.04
N ILE A 71 2.48 24.26 -4.83
CA ILE A 71 1.69 23.12 -4.37
C ILE A 71 2.67 22.10 -3.78
N ILE A 72 2.50 21.78 -2.50
CA ILE A 72 3.36 20.83 -1.79
C ILE A 72 2.81 19.42 -2.00
N ILE A 73 3.59 18.57 -2.65
CA ILE A 73 3.23 17.17 -2.90
C ILE A 73 4.12 16.26 -2.07
N GLY A 74 3.50 15.30 -1.39
CA GLY A 74 4.16 14.25 -0.63
C GLY A 74 3.27 13.01 -0.62
N LEU A 75 3.75 11.92 -0.06
CA LEU A 75 3.02 10.68 0.00
C LEU A 75 2.28 10.53 1.33
N LYS A 76 2.99 10.50 2.46
CA LYS A 76 2.38 10.15 3.75
C LYS A 76 1.88 11.36 4.54
N GLU A 77 1.37 11.09 5.73
CA GLU A 77 1.00 12.09 6.71
C GLU A 77 2.22 12.93 7.17
N MET A 78 1.94 14.12 7.70
CA MET A 78 2.97 14.93 8.37
C MET A 78 3.18 14.42 9.81
N PRO A 79 4.30 14.74 10.46
CA PRO A 79 4.49 14.43 11.88
C PRO A 79 3.36 15.01 12.72
N GLU A 80 2.79 14.21 13.63
CA GLU A 80 1.73 14.68 14.55
C GLU A 80 2.24 15.77 15.51
N THR A 81 3.56 15.79 15.76
CA THR A 81 4.23 16.83 16.55
C THR A 81 4.28 18.19 15.87
N ASP A 82 4.12 18.24 14.53
CA ASP A 82 4.05 19.50 13.80
C ASP A 82 2.65 20.11 13.99
N THR A 83 2.59 21.26 14.68
CA THR A 83 1.31 21.95 15.01
C THR A 83 1.12 23.27 14.27
N PHE A 84 2.09 23.69 13.46
CA PHE A 84 2.02 24.98 12.76
C PHE A 84 0.93 24.99 11.66
N PRO A 85 0.37 26.18 11.35
CA PRO A 85 -0.61 26.36 10.29
C PRO A 85 -0.09 25.93 8.91
N LEU A 86 -0.91 25.23 8.14
CA LEU A 86 -0.61 24.80 6.78
C LEU A 86 -1.21 25.79 5.78
N VAL A 87 -0.34 26.56 5.15
CA VAL A 87 -0.72 27.72 4.30
C VAL A 87 -0.78 27.40 2.80
N HIS A 88 -0.20 26.28 2.37
CA HIS A 88 -0.14 25.89 0.97
C HIS A 88 -1.32 25.01 0.54
N GLU A 89 -1.44 24.81 -0.77
CA GLU A 89 -2.17 23.66 -1.33
C GLU A 89 -1.30 22.40 -1.18
N HIS A 90 -1.82 21.34 -0.56
CA HIS A 90 -1.12 20.07 -0.34
C HIS A 90 -1.77 18.92 -1.09
N ILE A 91 -0.95 18.03 -1.65
CA ILE A 91 -1.35 16.74 -2.23
C ILE A 91 -0.64 15.64 -1.43
N GLN A 92 -1.37 14.85 -0.64
CA GLN A 92 -0.80 13.76 0.17
C GLN A 92 -1.88 12.76 0.62
N PHE A 93 -1.48 11.61 1.18
CA PHE A 93 -2.35 10.78 2.01
C PHE A 93 -2.35 11.36 3.42
N ALA A 94 -3.39 12.10 3.81
CA ALA A 94 -3.44 12.75 5.13
C ALA A 94 -4.09 11.87 6.20
N HIS A 95 -4.81 10.83 5.79
CA HIS A 95 -5.48 9.88 6.69
C HIS A 95 -6.32 10.58 7.78
N CYS A 96 -7.15 11.54 7.39
CA CYS A 96 -8.00 12.31 8.31
C CYS A 96 -9.50 12.33 7.94
N TYR A 97 -9.92 11.58 6.92
CA TYR A 97 -11.33 11.54 6.48
C TYR A 97 -12.12 10.33 7.01
N LYS A 98 -11.49 9.38 7.70
CA LYS A 98 -12.13 8.16 8.23
C LYS A 98 -12.17 8.12 9.76
N ASN A 99 -12.17 9.30 10.41
CA ASN A 99 -12.20 9.45 11.87
C ASN A 99 -11.00 8.80 12.58
N GLN A 100 -9.84 8.78 11.93
CA GLN A 100 -8.59 8.36 12.56
C GLN A 100 -8.31 9.18 13.81
N ALA A 101 -7.57 8.62 14.78
CA ALA A 101 -7.14 9.37 15.95
C ALA A 101 -6.44 10.68 15.52
N GLY A 102 -6.79 11.80 16.16
CA GLY A 102 -6.19 13.11 15.86
C GLY A 102 -6.65 13.79 14.55
N TRP A 103 -7.62 13.22 13.81
CA TRP A 103 -8.03 13.77 12.50
C TRP A 103 -8.46 15.24 12.53
N GLN A 104 -9.09 15.71 13.61
CA GLN A 104 -9.47 17.11 13.77
C GLN A 104 -8.26 18.03 13.81
N GLY A 105 -7.19 17.64 14.51
CA GLY A 105 -5.96 18.43 14.63
C GLY A 105 -5.27 18.60 13.29
N VAL A 106 -5.24 17.54 12.47
CA VAL A 106 -4.71 17.59 11.09
C VAL A 106 -5.46 18.63 10.26
N LEU A 107 -6.80 18.61 10.28
CA LEU A 107 -7.61 19.56 9.52
C LEU A 107 -7.56 20.98 10.09
N GLN A 108 -7.45 21.13 11.41
CA GLN A 108 -7.34 22.43 12.06
C GLN A 108 -6.12 23.20 11.56
N ARG A 109 -4.98 22.53 11.34
CA ARG A 109 -3.78 23.16 10.76
C ARG A 109 -4.04 23.78 9.39
N PHE A 110 -4.80 23.12 8.52
CA PHE A 110 -5.18 23.68 7.23
C PHE A 110 -6.18 24.83 7.36
N ILE A 111 -7.14 24.72 8.28
CA ILE A 111 -8.12 25.79 8.57
C ILE A 111 -7.40 27.06 9.04
N ASP A 112 -6.50 26.92 10.01
CA ASP A 112 -5.74 28.04 10.59
C ASP A 112 -4.83 28.71 9.55
N GLY A 113 -4.21 27.89 8.68
CA GLY A 113 -3.33 28.39 7.62
C GLY A 113 -4.05 28.85 6.37
N ARG A 114 -5.36 28.63 6.26
CA ARG A 114 -6.16 28.80 5.03
C ARG A 114 -5.59 28.02 3.83
N GLY A 115 -4.91 26.90 4.11
CA GLY A 115 -4.42 25.98 3.09
C GLY A 115 -5.52 25.09 2.54
N THR A 116 -5.15 24.19 1.62
CA THR A 116 -6.08 23.22 1.02
C THR A 116 -5.44 21.85 0.99
N LEU A 117 -6.22 20.80 1.24
CA LEU A 117 -5.78 19.42 1.08
C LEU A 117 -6.50 18.74 -0.09
N TYR A 118 -5.74 18.23 -1.05
CA TYR A 118 -6.19 17.27 -2.04
C TYR A 118 -5.70 15.88 -1.65
N ASP A 119 -6.53 15.14 -0.92
CA ASP A 119 -6.12 13.84 -0.40
C ASP A 119 -6.01 12.77 -1.51
N LEU A 120 -4.82 12.19 -1.67
CA LEU A 120 -4.48 11.18 -2.69
C LEU A 120 -5.37 9.93 -2.60
N GLU A 121 -5.89 9.61 -1.40
CA GLU A 121 -6.78 8.47 -1.19
C GLU A 121 -8.12 8.64 -1.93
N PHE A 122 -8.56 9.88 -2.12
CA PHE A 122 -9.89 10.23 -2.62
C PHE A 122 -9.88 10.92 -3.99
N LEU A 123 -8.72 10.97 -4.66
CA LEU A 123 -8.66 11.37 -6.07
C LEU A 123 -9.30 10.27 -6.93
N VAL A 124 -10.45 10.59 -7.52
CA VAL A 124 -11.23 9.66 -8.35
C VAL A 124 -11.52 10.25 -9.73
N ASN A 125 -11.59 9.37 -10.72
CA ASN A 125 -12.05 9.70 -12.06
C ASN A 125 -13.58 9.91 -12.08
N ASP A 126 -14.15 10.22 -13.24
CA ASP A 126 -15.58 10.53 -13.37
C ASP A 126 -16.51 9.33 -13.15
N GLN A 127 -15.97 8.11 -13.14
CA GLN A 127 -16.69 6.89 -12.78
C GLN A 127 -16.50 6.52 -11.30
N GLY A 128 -15.91 7.39 -10.49
CA GLY A 128 -15.66 7.15 -9.06
C GLY A 128 -14.51 6.18 -8.77
N ARG A 129 -13.71 5.79 -9.77
CA ARG A 129 -12.55 4.92 -9.58
C ARG A 129 -11.33 5.74 -9.17
N ARG A 130 -10.61 5.29 -8.14
CA ARG A 130 -9.37 5.94 -7.68
C ARG A 130 -8.34 6.02 -8.79
N VAL A 131 -7.82 7.23 -9.04
CA VAL A 131 -6.87 7.51 -10.13
C VAL A 131 -5.52 6.84 -9.89
N ALA A 132 -5.01 6.86 -8.66
CA ALA A 132 -3.73 6.27 -8.29
C ALA A 132 -3.83 5.51 -6.95
N ALA A 133 -3.26 4.31 -6.92
CA ALA A 133 -3.18 3.48 -5.72
C ALA A 133 -2.02 2.48 -5.85
N PHE A 134 -1.51 2.01 -4.72
CA PHE A 134 -0.39 1.05 -4.66
C PHE A 134 -0.79 -0.41 -4.84
N GLY A 135 -2.00 -0.68 -5.35
CA GLY A 135 -2.61 -2.02 -5.31
C GLY A 135 -1.75 -3.10 -5.96
N PHE A 136 -1.18 -2.84 -7.14
CA PHE A 136 -0.37 -3.83 -7.86
C PHE A 136 0.84 -4.31 -7.04
N TYR A 137 1.71 -3.39 -6.60
CA TYR A 137 2.87 -3.76 -5.82
C TYR A 137 2.56 -4.17 -4.37
N ALA A 138 1.38 -3.83 -3.83
CA ALA A 138 0.89 -4.42 -2.59
C ALA A 138 0.67 -5.93 -2.74
N GLY A 139 -0.02 -6.35 -3.81
CA GLY A 139 -0.23 -7.76 -4.12
C GLY A 139 1.07 -8.48 -4.51
N PHE A 140 1.93 -7.82 -5.29
CA PHE A 140 3.24 -8.37 -5.68
C PHE A 140 4.11 -8.66 -4.46
N ALA A 141 4.29 -7.66 -3.58
CA ALA A 141 5.04 -7.82 -2.35
C ALA A 141 4.37 -8.83 -1.41
N GLY A 142 3.05 -8.80 -1.27
CA GLY A 142 2.29 -9.76 -0.46
C GLY A 142 2.54 -11.20 -0.91
N ALA A 143 2.46 -11.48 -2.21
CA ALA A 143 2.74 -12.80 -2.77
C ALA A 143 4.20 -13.22 -2.54
N ALA A 144 5.15 -12.29 -2.70
CA ALA A 144 6.56 -12.56 -2.42
C ALA A 144 6.80 -12.96 -0.96
N VAL A 145 6.23 -12.22 0.00
CA VAL A 145 6.35 -12.53 1.43
C VAL A 145 5.65 -13.85 1.76
N GLY A 146 4.44 -14.07 1.22
CA GLY A 146 3.70 -15.32 1.40
C GLY A 146 4.48 -16.54 0.93
N LEU A 147 5.13 -16.44 -0.23
CA LEU A 147 5.94 -17.52 -0.78
C LEU A 147 7.24 -17.71 0.02
N LYS A 148 7.87 -16.65 0.52
CA LYS A 148 9.03 -16.74 1.43
C LYS A 148 8.67 -17.47 2.73
N ASP A 149 7.55 -17.10 3.36
CA ASP A 149 7.09 -17.76 4.59
C ASP A 149 6.74 -19.24 4.37
N TRP A 150 5.99 -19.54 3.29
CA TRP A 150 5.71 -20.92 2.92
C TRP A 150 6.98 -21.72 2.70
N ALA A 151 7.94 -21.16 1.94
CA ALA A 151 9.21 -21.81 1.64
C ALA A 151 10.02 -22.05 2.92
N PHE A 152 10.10 -21.05 3.80
CA PHE A 152 10.79 -21.11 5.08
C PHE A 152 10.29 -22.28 5.94
N LYS A 153 8.98 -22.48 6.00
CA LYS A 153 8.32 -23.59 6.70
C LYS A 153 8.60 -24.98 6.12
N GLN A 154 9.15 -25.09 4.89
CA GLN A 154 9.50 -26.39 4.32
C GLN A 154 10.87 -26.91 4.78
N TYR A 155 11.78 -26.00 5.15
CA TYR A 155 13.16 -26.35 5.48
C TYR A 155 13.61 -25.90 6.88
N SER A 156 12.74 -25.26 7.65
CA SER A 156 13.01 -24.80 9.01
C SER A 156 12.09 -25.50 10.00
N SER A 157 12.52 -25.60 11.26
CA SER A 157 11.71 -26.11 12.35
C SER A 157 10.58 -25.15 12.74
N ASP A 158 9.48 -25.69 13.25
CA ASP A 158 8.28 -24.90 13.62
C ASP A 158 8.51 -23.93 14.79
N ASN A 159 9.60 -24.06 15.55
CA ASN A 159 9.98 -23.10 16.60
C ASN A 159 10.67 -21.83 16.05
N LYS A 160 10.80 -21.68 14.73
CA LYS A 160 11.34 -20.47 14.08
C LYS A 160 10.29 -19.79 13.22
N ASP A 161 10.40 -18.48 13.12
CA ASP A 161 9.58 -17.63 12.26
C ASP A 161 10.41 -17.06 11.11
N LEU A 162 9.72 -16.54 10.10
CA LEU A 162 10.36 -15.86 8.98
C LEU A 162 11.16 -14.66 9.52
N PRO A 163 12.47 -14.56 9.24
CA PRO A 163 13.26 -13.42 9.69
C PRO A 163 12.77 -12.10 9.10
N GLY A 164 13.19 -10.99 9.74
CA GLY A 164 12.90 -9.65 9.28
C GLY A 164 13.26 -9.41 7.80
N LEU A 165 12.47 -8.57 7.16
CA LEU A 165 12.55 -8.19 5.76
C LEU A 165 13.07 -6.76 5.63
N SER A 166 13.75 -6.49 4.52
CA SER A 166 14.18 -5.15 4.14
C SER A 166 13.67 -4.81 2.75
N PRO A 167 13.39 -3.53 2.44
CA PRO A 167 13.07 -3.10 1.09
C PRO A 167 14.11 -3.56 0.06
N TYR A 168 13.64 -4.04 -1.09
CA TYR A 168 14.50 -4.44 -2.19
C TYR A 168 14.75 -3.24 -3.11
N PRO A 169 15.96 -3.14 -3.72
CA PRO A 169 16.29 -2.02 -4.59
C PRO A 169 15.56 -2.06 -5.94
N ASN A 170 15.06 -3.24 -6.34
CA ASN A 170 14.28 -3.44 -7.55
C ASN A 170 13.60 -4.82 -7.58
N GLU A 171 12.64 -4.98 -8.47
CA GLU A 171 11.83 -6.18 -8.67
C GLU A 171 12.70 -7.41 -8.97
N LYS A 172 13.76 -7.26 -9.77
CA LYS A 172 14.69 -8.34 -10.11
C LYS A 172 15.40 -8.90 -8.88
N ALA A 173 15.80 -8.02 -7.95
CA ALA A 173 16.43 -8.44 -6.69
C ALA A 173 15.45 -9.22 -5.81
N LEU A 174 14.19 -8.76 -5.70
CA LEU A 174 13.14 -9.48 -4.97
C LEU A 174 12.89 -10.86 -5.59
N ILE A 175 12.63 -10.93 -6.91
CA ILE A 175 12.37 -12.19 -7.61
C ILE A 175 13.53 -13.17 -7.41
N LYS A 176 14.78 -12.71 -7.55
CA LYS A 176 15.97 -13.56 -7.39
C LYS A 176 16.02 -14.18 -6.00
N ASP A 177 15.77 -13.38 -4.96
CA ASP A 177 15.82 -13.83 -3.58
C ASP A 177 14.68 -14.81 -3.26
N VAL A 178 13.44 -14.45 -3.60
CA VAL A 178 12.28 -15.34 -3.37
C VAL A 178 12.41 -16.64 -4.16
N SER A 179 12.91 -16.57 -5.41
CA SER A 179 13.15 -17.76 -6.23
C SER A 179 14.20 -18.70 -5.63
N LYS A 180 15.20 -18.16 -4.91
CA LYS A 180 16.21 -18.97 -4.22
C LYS A 180 15.56 -19.77 -3.09
N ASP A 181 14.75 -19.11 -2.26
CA ASP A 181 14.05 -19.77 -1.15
C ASP A 181 13.02 -20.79 -1.67
N TYR A 182 12.27 -20.43 -2.71
CA TYR A 182 11.32 -21.30 -3.38
C TYR A 182 11.99 -22.58 -3.92
N LYS A 183 13.09 -22.44 -4.68
CA LYS A 183 13.85 -23.60 -5.19
C LYS A 183 14.43 -24.46 -4.08
N LYS A 184 14.84 -23.86 -2.96
CA LYS A 184 15.28 -24.62 -1.78
C LYS A 184 14.11 -25.44 -1.22
N ALA A 185 12.95 -24.83 -1.01
CA ALA A 185 11.75 -25.52 -0.53
C ALA A 185 11.29 -26.66 -1.44
N LEU A 186 11.44 -26.52 -2.77
CA LEU A 186 11.13 -27.60 -3.71
C LEU A 186 11.96 -28.87 -3.50
N LYS A 187 13.19 -28.77 -2.96
CA LYS A 187 14.00 -29.95 -2.62
C LYS A 187 13.40 -30.72 -1.45
N TYR A 188 12.87 -30.01 -0.44
CA TYR A 188 12.27 -30.61 0.75
C TYR A 188 10.88 -31.20 0.46
N THR A 189 10.16 -30.59 -0.48
CA THR A 189 8.82 -31.05 -0.91
C THR A 189 8.87 -32.05 -2.07
N LYS A 190 10.06 -32.53 -2.45
CA LYS A 190 10.28 -33.47 -3.57
C LYS A 190 9.63 -32.99 -4.89
N GLY A 191 9.75 -31.70 -5.15
CA GLY A 191 9.21 -31.05 -6.35
C GLY A 191 7.74 -30.63 -6.27
N ARG A 192 7.03 -30.91 -5.18
CA ARG A 192 5.63 -30.45 -5.02
C ARG A 192 5.60 -28.92 -4.90
N THR A 193 4.94 -28.29 -5.86
CA THR A 193 4.69 -26.84 -5.87
C THR A 193 3.47 -26.49 -5.02
N PRO A 194 3.43 -25.30 -4.37
CA PRO A 194 2.30 -24.89 -3.54
C PRO A 194 1.08 -24.55 -4.40
N LYS A 195 -0.12 -24.85 -3.89
CA LYS A 195 -1.37 -24.25 -4.36
C LYS A 195 -1.60 -22.92 -3.67
N VAL A 196 -1.84 -21.88 -4.45
CA VAL A 196 -2.04 -20.51 -3.97
C VAL A 196 -3.45 -20.06 -4.33
N LEU A 197 -4.27 -19.77 -3.32
CA LEU A 197 -5.59 -19.17 -3.51
C LEU A 197 -5.50 -17.66 -3.36
N ILE A 198 -6.00 -16.93 -4.34
CA ILE A 198 -6.06 -15.47 -4.34
C ILE A 198 -7.52 -15.04 -4.43
N ILE A 199 -8.04 -14.38 -3.39
CA ILE A 199 -9.38 -13.77 -3.42
C ILE A 199 -9.22 -12.28 -3.80
N GLY A 200 -9.95 -11.84 -4.82
CA GLY A 200 -9.79 -10.51 -5.44
C GLY A 200 -8.81 -10.50 -6.61
N ALA A 201 -8.74 -11.61 -7.34
CA ALA A 201 -7.75 -11.87 -8.39
C ALA A 201 -7.87 -10.92 -9.60
N LYS A 202 -9.07 -10.39 -9.91
CA LYS A 202 -9.30 -9.48 -11.05
C LYS A 202 -8.90 -8.04 -10.76
N GLY A 203 -8.64 -7.69 -9.49
CA GLY A 203 -8.21 -6.36 -9.08
C GLY A 203 -6.71 -6.10 -9.33
N ARG A 204 -6.27 -4.84 -9.09
CA ARG A 204 -4.85 -4.46 -9.16
C ARG A 204 -3.97 -5.32 -8.25
N CYS A 205 -4.41 -5.52 -7.00
CA CYS A 205 -3.72 -6.37 -6.02
C CYS A 205 -3.60 -7.81 -6.51
N GLY A 206 -4.72 -8.44 -6.88
CA GLY A 206 -4.73 -9.80 -7.39
C GLY A 206 -3.81 -9.98 -8.60
N SER A 207 -3.84 -9.04 -9.55
CA SER A 207 -2.96 -9.06 -10.72
C SER A 207 -1.48 -9.01 -10.35
N GLY A 208 -1.10 -8.16 -9.38
CA GLY A 208 0.29 -8.10 -8.90
C GLY A 208 0.73 -9.37 -8.17
N ALA A 209 -0.15 -9.99 -7.38
CA ALA A 209 0.12 -11.27 -6.73
C ALA A 209 0.34 -12.39 -7.76
N VAL A 210 -0.55 -12.49 -8.77
CA VAL A 210 -0.42 -13.46 -9.87
C VAL A 210 0.88 -13.24 -10.64
N ASP A 211 1.20 -12.00 -11.01
CA ASP A 211 2.42 -11.66 -11.75
C ASP A 211 3.69 -12.07 -10.98
N CYS A 212 3.75 -11.77 -9.68
CA CYS A 212 4.85 -12.17 -8.81
C CYS A 212 5.07 -13.69 -8.81
N LEU A 213 4.01 -14.46 -8.51
CA LEU A 213 4.06 -15.93 -8.46
C LEU A 213 4.47 -16.53 -9.81
N THR A 214 3.97 -15.96 -10.90
CA THR A 214 4.30 -16.37 -12.27
C THR A 214 5.78 -16.16 -12.56
N LYS A 215 6.32 -14.97 -12.25
CA LYS A 215 7.74 -14.62 -12.47
C LYS A 215 8.70 -15.46 -11.64
N ILE A 216 8.29 -15.91 -10.45
CA ILE A 216 9.08 -16.80 -9.58
C ILE A 216 9.04 -18.26 -10.07
N GLY A 217 8.01 -18.62 -10.84
CA GLY A 217 7.86 -19.94 -11.46
C GLY A 217 6.88 -20.87 -10.74
N VAL A 218 5.91 -20.33 -9.99
CA VAL A 218 4.77 -21.12 -9.51
C VAL A 218 3.88 -21.47 -10.71
N PRO A 219 3.55 -22.75 -10.94
CA PRO A 219 2.74 -23.16 -12.09
C PRO A 219 1.36 -22.49 -12.11
N GLN A 220 0.86 -22.12 -13.28
CA GLN A 220 -0.41 -21.39 -13.41
C GLN A 220 -1.60 -22.19 -12.88
N GLU A 221 -1.60 -23.49 -13.11
CA GLU A 221 -2.61 -24.44 -12.64
C GLU A 221 -2.71 -24.51 -11.11
N ASN A 222 -1.68 -24.06 -10.40
CA ASN A 222 -1.65 -23.99 -8.95
C ASN A 222 -2.08 -22.63 -8.38
N ILE A 223 -2.33 -21.63 -9.23
CA ILE A 223 -2.79 -20.31 -8.81
C ILE A 223 -4.30 -20.23 -9.01
N LEU A 224 -5.05 -20.46 -7.94
CA LEU A 224 -6.51 -20.37 -7.93
C LEU A 224 -6.91 -18.90 -7.84
N LYS A 225 -7.52 -18.38 -8.90
CA LYS A 225 -7.89 -16.97 -9.06
C LYS A 225 -9.38 -16.80 -8.77
N TRP A 226 -9.70 -16.37 -7.57
CA TRP A 226 -11.08 -16.13 -7.12
C TRP A 226 -11.42 -14.64 -7.09
N ASP A 227 -12.68 -14.33 -7.33
CA ASP A 227 -13.25 -13.00 -7.25
C ASP A 227 -14.71 -13.06 -6.75
N ILE A 228 -15.53 -12.05 -7.08
CA ILE A 228 -16.94 -11.96 -6.65
C ILE A 228 -17.74 -13.21 -7.03
N ASP A 229 -17.47 -13.82 -8.18
CA ASP A 229 -18.24 -14.96 -8.69
C ASP A 229 -18.13 -16.19 -7.78
N GLU A 230 -16.96 -16.43 -7.19
CA GLU A 230 -16.72 -17.53 -6.26
C GLU A 230 -17.09 -17.17 -4.83
N THR A 231 -16.89 -15.92 -4.42
CA THR A 231 -17.12 -15.46 -3.04
C THR A 231 -18.59 -15.18 -2.71
N LYS A 232 -19.44 -14.91 -3.71
CA LYS A 232 -20.88 -14.63 -3.50
C LYS A 232 -21.66 -15.77 -2.86
N LYS A 233 -21.13 -17.00 -2.84
CA LYS A 233 -21.74 -18.15 -2.15
C LYS A 233 -21.76 -18.00 -0.63
N GLY A 234 -20.96 -17.08 -0.08
CA GLY A 234 -20.80 -16.88 1.36
C GLY A 234 -19.79 -17.85 1.96
N GLY A 235 -18.98 -17.35 2.89
CA GLY A 235 -18.02 -18.18 3.62
C GLY A 235 -18.67 -19.05 4.71
N PRO A 236 -17.88 -19.93 5.36
CA PRO A 236 -16.44 -20.08 5.20
C PRO A 236 -16.07 -20.96 3.99
N PHE A 237 -14.89 -20.75 3.40
CA PHE A 237 -14.44 -21.43 2.18
C PHE A 237 -13.41 -22.52 2.49
N LYS A 238 -13.79 -23.78 2.31
CA LYS A 238 -12.89 -24.93 2.49
C LYS A 238 -11.64 -24.83 1.60
N GLU A 239 -11.79 -24.22 0.43
CA GLU A 239 -10.72 -23.99 -0.54
C GLU A 239 -9.55 -23.18 0.03
N ILE A 240 -9.79 -22.34 1.06
CA ILE A 240 -8.72 -21.65 1.77
C ILE A 240 -7.89 -22.64 2.61
N ALA A 241 -8.52 -23.53 3.38
CA ALA A 241 -7.81 -24.51 4.20
C ALA A 241 -7.08 -25.58 3.36
N ASP A 242 -7.58 -25.85 2.15
CA ASP A 242 -7.02 -26.81 1.19
C ASP A 242 -5.87 -26.23 0.34
N ALA A 243 -5.73 -24.91 0.27
CA ALA A 243 -4.58 -24.25 -0.34
C ALA A 243 -3.33 -24.35 0.56
N ASP A 244 -2.15 -24.15 -0.01
CA ASP A 244 -0.91 -24.05 0.77
C ASP A 244 -0.66 -22.60 1.24
N ILE A 245 -1.06 -21.64 0.40
CA ILE A 245 -0.97 -20.20 0.64
C ILE A 245 -2.32 -19.56 0.28
N PHE A 246 -2.82 -18.68 1.13
CA PHE A 246 -3.98 -17.84 0.85
C PHE A 246 -3.58 -16.37 0.83
N ILE A 247 -3.96 -15.64 -0.22
CA ILE A 247 -3.73 -14.20 -0.38
C ILE A 247 -5.09 -13.50 -0.50
N ASN A 248 -5.43 -12.65 0.46
CA ASN A 248 -6.61 -11.80 0.40
C ASN A 248 -6.27 -10.43 -0.21
N CYS A 249 -6.95 -10.06 -1.28
CA CYS A 249 -6.85 -8.77 -1.96
C CYS A 249 -8.17 -7.96 -1.91
N ILE A 250 -9.14 -8.37 -1.09
CA ILE A 250 -10.42 -7.66 -0.93
C ILE A 250 -10.55 -7.10 0.48
N TYR A 251 -10.80 -5.79 0.56
CA TYR A 251 -11.22 -5.13 1.79
C TYR A 251 -12.74 -5.23 1.94
N LEU A 252 -13.21 -5.89 3.01
CA LEU A 252 -14.62 -5.95 3.40
C LEU A 252 -14.75 -5.57 4.86
N SER A 253 -15.70 -4.68 5.17
CA SER A 253 -15.98 -4.21 6.54
C SER A 253 -17.47 -4.25 6.88
N LYS A 254 -18.30 -4.88 6.04
CA LYS A 254 -19.70 -5.13 6.33
C LYS A 254 -19.83 -6.46 7.09
N PRO A 255 -20.84 -6.60 7.97
CA PRO A 255 -21.10 -7.86 8.66
C PRO A 255 -21.53 -8.93 7.64
N ILE A 256 -20.60 -9.80 7.26
CA ILE A 256 -20.81 -10.94 6.37
C ILE A 256 -20.20 -12.18 7.02
N ALA A 257 -20.59 -13.37 6.53
CA ALA A 257 -19.91 -14.60 6.93
C ALA A 257 -18.40 -14.51 6.60
N PRO A 258 -17.51 -14.84 7.54
CA PRO A 258 -16.07 -14.73 7.32
C PRO A 258 -15.62 -15.74 6.28
N PHE A 259 -14.55 -15.42 5.55
CA PHE A 259 -13.94 -16.30 4.56
C PHE A 259 -13.38 -17.56 5.19
N ILE A 260 -12.84 -17.45 6.41
CA ILE A 260 -12.23 -18.56 7.14
C ILE A 260 -12.59 -18.47 8.63
N ASN A 261 -12.59 -19.61 9.31
CA ASN A 261 -12.82 -19.72 10.75
C ASN A 261 -11.93 -20.83 11.36
N TYR A 262 -11.94 -20.94 12.69
CA TYR A 262 -11.16 -21.97 13.38
C TYR A 262 -11.68 -23.39 13.15
N ASP A 263 -12.95 -23.58 12.78
CA ASP A 263 -13.48 -24.92 12.46
C ASP A 263 -12.81 -25.50 11.21
N LEU A 264 -12.64 -24.70 10.16
CA LEU A 264 -11.87 -25.10 8.98
C LEU A 264 -10.37 -25.21 9.25
N LEU A 265 -9.85 -24.40 10.18
CA LEU A 265 -8.41 -24.39 10.48
C LEU A 265 -7.96 -25.49 11.42
N ASN A 266 -8.81 -25.96 12.33
CA ASN A 266 -8.46 -26.98 13.30
C ASN A 266 -8.76 -28.39 12.75
N GLN A 267 -8.23 -28.66 11.56
CA GLN A 267 -8.30 -29.97 10.89
C GLN A 267 -6.91 -30.55 10.74
N ASP A 268 -6.77 -31.85 11.00
CA ASP A 268 -5.47 -32.55 10.93
C ASP A 268 -4.94 -32.63 9.48
N ASP A 269 -5.83 -32.61 8.50
CA ASP A 269 -5.53 -32.66 7.06
C ASP A 269 -5.40 -31.26 6.41
N ARG A 270 -5.46 -30.17 7.19
CA ARG A 270 -5.26 -28.80 6.68
C ARG A 270 -3.90 -28.66 5.99
N LYS A 271 -3.91 -28.07 4.79
CA LYS A 271 -2.69 -27.80 4.01
C LYS A 271 -2.15 -26.40 4.20
N LEU A 272 -3.03 -25.44 4.50
CA LEU A 272 -2.70 -24.03 4.61
C LEU A 272 -1.57 -23.77 5.60
N ARG A 273 -0.50 -23.13 5.14
CA ARG A 273 0.69 -22.77 5.94
C ARG A 273 0.85 -21.27 6.14
N THR A 274 0.34 -20.48 5.19
CA THR A 274 0.55 -19.04 5.15
C THR A 274 -0.71 -18.32 4.66
N VAL A 275 -1.13 -17.31 5.41
CA VAL A 275 -2.15 -16.35 5.00
C VAL A 275 -1.48 -14.99 4.83
N VAL A 276 -1.70 -14.34 3.69
CA VAL A 276 -1.31 -12.95 3.46
C VAL A 276 -2.56 -12.13 3.29
N ASP A 277 -2.89 -11.32 4.27
CA ASP A 277 -3.98 -10.37 4.14
C ASP A 277 -3.43 -9.02 3.68
N VAL A 278 -3.44 -8.79 2.37
CA VAL A 278 -3.00 -7.52 1.77
C VAL A 278 -3.97 -6.38 2.11
N SER A 279 -5.20 -6.73 2.49
CA SER A 279 -6.24 -5.78 2.90
C SER A 279 -6.33 -5.65 4.43
N ALA A 280 -5.30 -6.09 5.16
CA ALA A 280 -5.28 -6.10 6.61
C ALA A 280 -5.53 -4.70 7.17
N ASP A 281 -6.49 -4.65 8.11
CA ASP A 281 -6.83 -3.47 8.88
C ASP A 281 -7.26 -3.96 10.26
N THR A 282 -6.41 -3.79 11.28
CA THR A 282 -6.69 -4.22 12.65
C THR A 282 -7.79 -3.41 13.32
N THR A 283 -8.23 -2.30 12.71
CA THR A 283 -9.36 -1.49 13.18
C THR A 283 -10.69 -1.92 12.55
N ASN A 284 -10.69 -2.87 11.61
CA ASN A 284 -11.89 -3.34 10.94
C ASN A 284 -12.76 -4.19 11.90
N PRO A 285 -13.98 -3.72 12.26
CA PRO A 285 -14.85 -4.46 13.20
C PRO A 285 -15.42 -5.75 12.61
N HIS A 286 -15.36 -5.93 11.29
CA HIS A 286 -15.91 -7.07 10.56
C HIS A 286 -14.87 -7.66 9.61
N ASN A 287 -13.67 -7.94 10.13
CA ASN A 287 -12.59 -8.56 9.36
C ASN A 287 -13.06 -9.92 8.76
N PRO A 288 -13.04 -10.10 7.43
CA PRO A 288 -13.44 -11.36 6.79
C PRO A 288 -12.45 -12.51 7.05
N VAL A 289 -11.28 -12.23 7.62
CA VAL A 289 -10.23 -13.20 7.98
C VAL A 289 -9.96 -13.12 9.50
N PRO A 290 -10.92 -13.50 10.37
CA PRO A 290 -10.86 -13.26 11.82
C PRO A 290 -9.97 -14.27 12.57
N ILE A 291 -8.69 -14.35 12.21
CA ILE A 291 -7.71 -15.31 12.74
C ILE A 291 -6.44 -14.65 13.27
N TYR A 292 -6.43 -13.31 13.35
CA TYR A 292 -5.32 -12.51 13.85
C TYR A 292 -5.82 -11.15 14.39
N SER A 293 -5.02 -10.53 15.25
CA SER A 293 -5.28 -9.19 15.81
C SER A 293 -4.06 -8.25 15.73
N ILE A 294 -2.92 -8.75 15.25
CA ILE A 294 -1.66 -8.01 15.12
C ILE A 294 -1.48 -7.58 13.67
N ALA A 295 -1.13 -6.31 13.45
CA ALA A 295 -0.59 -5.84 12.18
C ALA A 295 0.92 -6.11 12.19
N THR A 296 1.39 -7.06 11.39
CA THR A 296 2.81 -7.39 11.34
C THR A 296 3.62 -6.27 10.68
N VAL A 297 4.93 -6.27 10.88
CA VAL A 297 5.85 -5.26 10.35
C VAL A 297 7.02 -5.93 9.65
N PHE A 298 7.81 -5.20 8.85
CA PHE A 298 8.93 -5.84 8.16
C PHE A 298 9.93 -6.52 9.10
N ASP A 299 10.19 -5.98 10.30
CA ASP A 299 11.13 -6.58 11.25
C ASP A 299 10.62 -7.93 11.82
N GLU A 300 9.29 -8.08 11.92
CA GLU A 300 8.58 -9.28 12.38
C GLU A 300 7.40 -9.56 11.44
N PRO A 301 7.66 -10.15 10.25
CA PRO A 301 6.73 -10.13 9.12
C PRO A 301 5.53 -11.06 9.29
N THR A 302 5.59 -12.00 10.22
CA THR A 302 4.58 -13.03 10.43
C THR A 302 4.14 -13.11 11.88
N VAL A 303 2.85 -13.37 12.11
CA VAL A 303 2.29 -13.72 13.42
C VAL A 303 1.72 -15.13 13.38
N LEU A 304 1.88 -15.88 14.46
CA LEU A 304 1.32 -17.23 14.60
C LEU A 304 -0.21 -17.18 14.68
N VAL A 305 -0.89 -18.06 13.95
CA VAL A 305 -2.32 -18.34 14.17
C VAL A 305 -2.42 -19.47 15.20
N PRO A 306 -3.09 -19.27 16.34
CA PRO A 306 -3.14 -20.26 17.42
C PRO A 306 -4.13 -21.40 17.11
N THR A 307 -3.81 -22.24 16.13
CA THR A 307 -4.58 -23.45 15.80
C THR A 307 -4.26 -24.57 16.79
N THR A 308 -5.25 -25.42 17.11
CA THR A 308 -5.07 -26.59 17.99
C THR A 308 -4.72 -27.87 17.23
N LYS A 309 -4.92 -27.87 15.91
CA LYS A 309 -4.68 -29.01 15.01
C LYS A 309 -4.07 -28.56 13.69
N GLY A 310 -3.50 -29.51 12.96
CA GLY A 310 -2.86 -29.29 11.66
C GLY A 310 -1.49 -28.62 11.79
N PRO A 311 -0.82 -28.33 10.66
CA PRO A 311 0.54 -27.81 10.65
C PRO A 311 0.61 -26.34 11.09
N LYS A 312 1.81 -25.85 11.46
CA LYS A 312 2.04 -24.43 11.79
C LYS A 312 1.49 -23.50 10.69
N LEU A 313 0.69 -22.54 11.12
CA LEU A 313 0.05 -21.51 10.28
C LEU A 313 0.46 -20.12 10.77
N SER A 314 0.83 -19.25 9.82
CA SER A 314 1.12 -17.84 10.13
C SER A 314 0.32 -16.90 9.23
N VAL A 315 0.09 -15.69 9.73
CA VAL A 315 -0.49 -14.56 8.99
C VAL A 315 0.58 -13.50 8.75
N VAL A 316 0.56 -12.93 7.55
CA VAL A 316 1.23 -11.68 7.19
C VAL A 316 0.15 -10.61 7.04
N SER A 317 0.23 -9.56 7.84
CA SER A 317 -0.75 -8.47 7.95
C SER A 317 -0.08 -7.09 7.90
N ILE A 318 1.02 -6.99 7.14
CA ILE A 318 1.76 -5.74 6.90
C ILE A 318 0.89 -4.77 6.09
N ASP A 319 0.57 -3.60 6.64
CA ASP A 319 -0.31 -2.61 6.01
C ASP A 319 0.40 -1.70 4.98
N HIS A 320 1.72 -1.84 4.84
CA HIS A 320 2.57 -1.06 3.93
C HIS A 320 3.44 -1.95 3.03
N LEU A 321 2.89 -3.09 2.58
CA LEU A 321 3.55 -4.03 1.63
C LEU A 321 4.23 -3.37 0.41
N PRO A 322 3.68 -2.34 -0.26
CA PRO A 322 4.37 -1.69 -1.39
C PRO A 322 5.76 -1.13 -1.04
N SER A 323 6.03 -0.84 0.23
CA SER A 323 7.35 -0.36 0.68
C SER A 323 8.43 -1.44 0.61
N LEU A 324 8.08 -2.70 0.31
CA LEU A 324 9.05 -3.75 0.01
C LEU A 324 9.71 -3.57 -1.37
N LEU A 325 9.02 -2.90 -2.31
CA LEU A 325 9.53 -2.49 -3.63
C LEU A 325 9.25 -1.00 -3.85
N PRO A 326 9.93 -0.11 -3.10
CA PRO A 326 9.54 1.29 -3.06
C PRO A 326 9.73 2.00 -4.40
N ARG A 327 10.71 1.59 -5.22
CA ARG A 327 10.99 2.20 -6.52
C ARG A 327 9.87 1.92 -7.50
N GLU A 328 9.57 0.66 -7.76
CA GLU A 328 8.55 0.28 -8.72
C GLU A 328 7.14 0.65 -8.23
N ALA A 329 6.87 0.55 -6.93
CA ALA A 329 5.62 1.04 -6.35
C ALA A 329 5.42 2.54 -6.59
N SER A 330 6.48 3.34 -6.48
CA SER A 330 6.43 4.79 -6.76
C SER A 330 6.28 5.07 -8.25
N GLU A 331 6.99 4.36 -9.12
CA GLU A 331 6.87 4.55 -10.58
C GLU A 331 5.46 4.24 -11.08
N PHE A 332 4.85 3.14 -10.61
CA PHE A 332 3.47 2.80 -10.95
C PHE A 332 2.48 3.83 -10.41
N PHE A 333 2.62 4.21 -9.14
CA PHE A 333 1.73 5.18 -8.51
C PHE A 333 1.82 6.56 -9.19
N ALA A 334 3.03 7.05 -9.44
CA ALA A 334 3.25 8.35 -10.06
C ALA A 334 2.78 8.35 -11.53
N ALA A 335 2.95 7.24 -12.26
CA ALA A 335 2.42 7.10 -13.62
C ALA A 335 0.89 7.17 -13.66
N ASP A 336 0.20 6.48 -12.74
CA ASP A 336 -1.26 6.51 -12.59
C ASP A 336 -1.76 7.92 -12.17
N LEU A 337 -0.98 8.62 -11.35
CA LEU A 337 -1.31 9.97 -10.86
C LEU A 337 -1.07 11.07 -11.92
N LEU A 338 -0.12 10.85 -12.84
CA LEU A 338 0.33 11.84 -13.83
C LEU A 338 -0.80 12.50 -14.63
N PRO A 339 -1.80 11.79 -15.18
CA PRO A 339 -2.91 12.45 -15.89
C PRO A 339 -3.67 13.46 -15.04
N SER A 340 -3.83 13.17 -13.74
CA SER A 340 -4.46 14.12 -12.82
C SER A 340 -3.56 15.33 -12.58
N LEU A 341 -2.25 15.11 -12.36
CA LEU A 341 -1.28 16.21 -12.17
C LEU A 341 -1.24 17.15 -13.37
N LEU A 342 -1.31 16.63 -14.60
CA LEU A 342 -1.35 17.44 -15.81
C LEU A 342 -2.59 18.35 -15.90
N SER A 343 -3.66 18.06 -15.15
CA SER A 343 -4.85 18.92 -15.06
C SER A 343 -4.77 19.99 -13.94
N LEU A 344 -3.71 20.03 -13.14
CA LEU A 344 -3.52 21.04 -12.08
C LEU A 344 -3.58 22.51 -12.54
N PRO A 345 -3.15 22.88 -13.76
CA PRO A 345 -3.34 24.25 -14.26
C PRO A 345 -4.82 24.67 -14.27
N GLN A 346 -5.75 23.71 -14.36
CA GLN A 346 -7.19 23.90 -14.39
C GLN A 346 -7.88 23.36 -13.12
N ARG A 347 -7.15 23.14 -12.01
CA ARG A 347 -7.67 22.50 -10.77
C ARG A 347 -8.95 23.10 -10.18
N ASN A 348 -9.22 24.38 -10.46
CA ASN A 348 -10.45 25.06 -10.03
C ASN A 348 -11.70 24.64 -10.81
N THR A 349 -11.54 23.93 -11.94
CA THR A 349 -12.64 23.48 -12.81
C THR A 349 -12.56 21.99 -13.14
N ALA A 350 -11.36 21.41 -13.16
CA ALA A 350 -11.14 19.99 -13.40
C ALA A 350 -11.86 19.14 -12.34
N PRO A 351 -12.77 18.21 -12.73
CA PRO A 351 -13.59 17.45 -11.78
C PRO A 351 -12.81 16.65 -10.74
N VAL A 352 -11.64 16.10 -11.09
CA VAL A 352 -10.79 15.34 -10.15
C VAL A 352 -10.34 16.19 -8.96
N TRP A 353 -9.97 17.45 -9.19
CA TRP A 353 -9.47 18.37 -8.16
C TRP A 353 -10.61 19.07 -7.42
N THR A 354 -11.66 19.49 -8.13
CA THR A 354 -12.82 20.14 -7.50
C THR A 354 -13.58 19.18 -6.57
N ARG A 355 -13.73 17.89 -6.94
CA ARG A 355 -14.27 16.86 -6.03
C ARG A 355 -13.43 16.72 -4.78
N ALA A 356 -12.10 16.67 -4.92
CA ALA A 356 -11.19 16.54 -3.79
C ALA A 356 -11.24 17.76 -2.85
N LYS A 357 -11.31 18.97 -3.41
CA LYS A 357 -11.50 20.21 -2.64
C LYS A 357 -12.84 20.24 -1.90
N ALA A 358 -13.93 19.90 -2.59
CA ALA A 358 -15.26 19.86 -1.97
C ALA A 358 -15.32 18.83 -0.82
N LEU A 359 -14.61 17.70 -0.97
CA LEU A 359 -14.47 16.71 0.11
C LEU A 359 -13.70 17.28 1.29
N PHE A 360 -12.57 17.95 1.05
CA PHE A 360 -11.82 18.66 2.09
C PHE A 360 -12.68 19.65 2.86
N GLU A 361 -13.38 20.55 2.16
CA GLU A 361 -14.27 21.55 2.76
C GLU A 361 -15.39 20.90 3.59
N LYS A 362 -15.99 19.82 3.09
CA LYS A 362 -16.98 19.02 3.82
C LYS A 362 -16.41 18.48 5.14
N HIS A 363 -15.17 18.02 5.15
CA HIS A 363 -14.52 17.51 6.36
C HIS A 363 -14.11 18.63 7.32
N CYS A 364 -13.61 19.76 6.83
CA CYS A 364 -13.33 20.94 7.65
C CYS A 364 -14.58 21.46 8.36
N ALA A 365 -15.73 21.50 7.67
CA ALA A 365 -17.00 21.93 8.27
C ALA A 365 -17.42 21.06 9.48
N ARG A 366 -16.98 19.80 9.55
CA ARG A 366 -17.24 18.92 10.70
C ARG A 366 -16.43 19.34 11.93
N VAL A 367 -15.20 19.82 11.74
CA VAL A 367 -14.34 20.32 12.83
C VAL A 367 -14.95 21.58 13.44
N THR A 368 -15.33 22.55 12.59
CA THR A 368 -15.92 23.83 13.05
C THR A 368 -17.27 23.67 13.74
N ARG A 369 -18.05 22.63 13.40
CA ARG A 369 -19.29 22.31 14.11
C ARG A 369 -19.02 21.68 15.48
N SER A 370 -18.00 20.84 15.58
CA SER A 370 -17.59 20.22 16.84
C SER A 370 -16.99 21.21 17.83
N SER A 371 -16.43 22.34 17.39
CA SER A 371 -15.91 23.39 18.27
C SER A 371 -16.97 24.42 18.70
N LYS A 372 -18.18 24.36 18.13
CA LYS A 372 -19.32 25.23 18.48
C LYS A 372 -20.37 24.54 19.38
N LEU A 373 -20.22 23.24 19.60
CA LEU A 373 -20.92 22.46 20.61
C LEU A 373 -20.04 22.40 21.85
#